data_AF-A0A965GPV8-F1
#
_entry.id   AF-A0A965GPV8-F1
#
_cell.length_a   1.000
_cell.length_b   1.000
_cell.length_c   1.000
_cell.angle_alpha   90.00
_cell.angle_beta   90.00
_cell.angle_gamma   90.00
#
_symmetry.space_group_name_H-M   'P 1'
#
loop_
_entity.id
_entity.type
_entity.pdbx_description
1 polymer ?
#
loop_
_entity_poly.entity_id
_entity_poly.type
_entity_poly.pdbx_seq_one_letter_code
_entity_poly.pdbx_strand_id
1 'polypeptide(L)'
;MDLLPDSFLTSYKHRKPPFGFNGLGEIVYLRTYSRIKENGKNEAWWETVARVVNGTFRIQRDWIESHRLGWDQRKARKSAQEMYERMFNMKFLPPGRGLWAMGTDIINKKGLAASLNNCGFISTRGITNGLSKPFTFLMDMSMLGVGIGF
;
A
#
# COMPACT_ATOMS: atom_id res chain seq x y z
N MET A 1 -6.07 -12.16 12.11
CA MET A 1 -7.42 -11.58 12.12
C MET A 1 -7.31 -10.13 11.65
N ASP A 2 -8.15 -9.73 10.69
CA ASP A 2 -8.13 -8.38 10.11
C ASP A 2 -8.74 -7.36 11.08
N LEU A 3 -8.25 -6.11 11.03
CA LEU A 3 -8.71 -5.06 11.94
C LEU A 3 -10.02 -4.43 11.52
N LEU A 4 -10.41 -4.56 10.26
CA LEU A 4 -11.66 -4.04 9.72
C LEU A 4 -12.67 -5.20 9.61
N PRO A 5 -13.66 -5.29 10.53
CA PRO A 5 -14.67 -6.34 10.47
C PRO A 5 -15.65 -6.10 9.32
N ASP A 6 -16.26 -7.17 8.80
CA ASP A 6 -17.24 -7.09 7.71
C ASP A 6 -18.45 -6.20 8.05
N SER A 7 -18.84 -6.17 9.33
CA SER A 7 -19.91 -5.29 9.82
C SER A 7 -19.59 -3.81 9.62
N PHE A 8 -18.32 -3.42 9.77
CA PHE A 8 -17.85 -2.07 9.51
C PHE A 8 -17.85 -1.77 8.00
N LEU A 9 -17.28 -2.68 7.20
CA LEU A 9 -17.14 -2.50 5.75
C LEU A 9 -18.46 -2.51 4.99
N THR A 10 -19.47 -3.22 5.49
CA THR A 10 -20.80 -3.32 4.86
C THR A 10 -21.43 -1.95 4.61
N SER A 11 -21.22 -1.01 5.52
CA SER A 11 -21.73 0.36 5.36
C SER A 11 -21.11 1.14 4.19
N TYR A 12 -19.95 0.72 3.66
CA TYR A 12 -19.24 1.37 2.56
C TYR A 12 -19.48 0.73 1.19
N LYS A 13 -20.02 -0.50 1.14
CA LYS A 13 -20.29 -1.23 -0.12
C LYS A 13 -21.20 -0.45 -1.07
N HIS A 14 -22.11 0.34 -0.50
CA HIS A 14 -23.11 1.13 -1.24
C HIS A 14 -22.86 2.63 -1.19
N ARG A 15 -21.79 3.08 -0.51
CA ARG A 15 -21.44 4.50 -0.46
C ARG A 15 -20.69 4.87 -1.74
N LYS A 16 -21.10 5.96 -2.38
CA LYS A 16 -20.38 6.51 -3.53
C LYS A 16 -19.09 7.19 -3.05
N PRO A 17 -17.91 6.76 -3.52
CA PRO A 17 -16.66 7.44 -3.17
C PRO A 17 -16.59 8.84 -3.80
N PRO A 18 -15.99 9.83 -3.11
CA PRO A 18 -15.92 11.20 -3.60
C PRO A 18 -14.73 11.43 -4.56
N PHE A 19 -14.61 10.65 -5.65
CA PHE A 19 -13.53 10.77 -6.64
C PHE A 19 -13.38 12.15 -7.30
N GLY A 20 -14.42 12.99 -7.23
CA GLY A 20 -14.40 14.34 -7.79
C GLY A 20 -14.31 14.37 -9.31
N PHE A 21 -14.09 15.58 -9.86
CA PHE A 21 -13.78 15.82 -11.28
C PHE A 21 -14.72 15.10 -12.28
N ASN A 22 -16.03 15.11 -12.01
CA ASN A 22 -17.05 14.46 -12.84
C ASN A 22 -16.74 13.00 -13.21
N GLY A 23 -16.11 12.25 -12.30
CA GLY A 23 -15.81 10.81 -12.50
C GLY A 23 -14.44 10.52 -13.09
N LEU A 24 -13.65 11.53 -13.48
CA LEU A 24 -12.28 11.31 -13.97
C LEU A 24 -11.42 10.56 -12.94
N GLY A 25 -11.53 10.91 -11.66
CA GLY A 25 -10.80 10.23 -10.59
C GLY A 25 -11.15 8.74 -10.48
N GLU A 26 -12.43 8.38 -10.72
CA GLU A 26 -12.90 7.00 -10.66
C GLU A 26 -12.34 6.18 -11.82
N ILE A 27 -12.33 6.75 -13.03
CA ILE A 27 -11.73 6.10 -14.22
C ILE A 27 -10.23 5.87 -14.00
N VAL A 28 -9.51 6.86 -13.46
CA VAL A 28 -8.07 6.74 -13.14
C VAL A 28 -7.85 5.66 -12.09
N TYR A 29 -8.68 5.60 -11.05
CA TYR A 29 -8.61 4.53 -10.06
C TYR A 29 -8.81 3.14 -10.67
N LEU A 30 -9.89 2.96 -11.45
CA LEU A 30 -10.24 1.68 -12.05
C LEU A 30 -9.15 1.17 -12.99
N ARG A 31 -8.53 2.05 -13.78
CA ARG A 31 -7.50 1.66 -14.76
C ARG A 31 -6.10 1.47 -14.14
N THR A 32 -5.81 2.05 -12.98
CA THR A 32 -4.43 2.14 -12.45
C THR A 32 -4.23 1.46 -11.09
N TYR A 33 -5.23 1.51 -10.20
CA TYR A 33 -5.05 1.07 -8.80
C TYR A 33 -5.95 -0.11 -8.40
N SER A 34 -7.08 -0.29 -9.09
CA SER A 34 -7.97 -1.44 -8.89
C SER A 34 -7.31 -2.72 -9.38
N ARG A 35 -7.09 -3.69 -8.50
CA ARG A 35 -6.57 -5.00 -8.90
C ARG A 35 -7.70 -5.92 -9.38
N ILE A 36 -7.33 -6.89 -10.22
CA ILE A 36 -8.22 -7.99 -10.59
C ILE A 36 -8.22 -9.00 -9.44
N LYS A 37 -9.42 -9.29 -8.92
CA LYS A 37 -9.66 -10.32 -7.91
C LYS A 37 -9.67 -11.71 -8.57
N GLU A 38 -9.64 -12.76 -7.75
CA GLU A 38 -9.69 -14.16 -8.23
C GLU A 38 -10.92 -14.46 -9.09
N ASN A 39 -12.04 -13.78 -8.82
CA ASN A 39 -13.27 -13.90 -9.60
C ASN A 39 -13.26 -13.10 -10.92
N GLY A 40 -12.11 -12.56 -11.34
CA GLY A 40 -11.94 -11.78 -12.57
C GLY A 40 -12.50 -10.36 -12.53
N LYS A 41 -13.14 -9.94 -11.43
CA LYS A 41 -13.66 -8.58 -11.27
C LYS A 41 -12.62 -7.66 -10.66
N ASN A 42 -12.68 -6.39 -11.04
CA ASN A 42 -11.94 -5.31 -10.41
C ASN A 42 -12.32 -5.13 -8.93
N GLU A 43 -11.35 -4.73 -8.11
CA GLU A 43 -11.58 -4.21 -6.77
C GLU A 43 -12.44 -2.93 -6.83
N ALA A 44 -13.52 -2.91 -6.04
CA ALA A 44 -14.20 -1.67 -5.72
C ALA A 44 -13.33 -0.82 -4.78
N TRP A 45 -13.57 0.50 -4.76
CA TRP A 45 -12.75 1.41 -3.95
C TRP A 45 -12.67 1.02 -2.47
N TRP A 46 -13.81 0.62 -1.88
CA TRP A 46 -13.88 0.18 -0.49
C TRP A 46 -13.02 -1.07 -0.23
N GLU A 47 -12.90 -1.99 -1.20
CA GLU A 47 -12.05 -3.18 -1.12
C GLU A 47 -10.57 -2.78 -1.15
N THR A 48 -10.18 -1.88 -2.07
CA THR A 48 -8.80 -1.36 -2.16
C THR A 48 -8.40 -0.67 -0.86
N VAL A 49 -9.25 0.20 -0.32
CA VAL A 49 -8.95 0.89 0.96
C VAL A 49 -8.82 -0.14 2.09
N ALA A 50 -9.72 -1.14 2.16
CA ALA A 50 -9.65 -2.18 3.19
C ALA A 50 -8.33 -2.97 3.11
N ARG A 51 -7.93 -3.38 1.91
CA ARG A 51 -6.66 -4.09 1.65
C ARG A 51 -5.46 -3.26 2.11
N VAL A 52 -5.42 -1.99 1.75
CA VAL A 52 -4.31 -1.09 2.08
C VAL A 52 -4.22 -0.87 3.59
N VAL A 53 -5.35 -0.62 4.26
CA VAL A 53 -5.39 -0.38 5.71
C VAL A 53 -5.02 -1.66 6.47
N ASN A 54 -5.66 -2.79 6.17
CA ASN A 54 -5.33 -4.06 6.83
C ASN A 54 -3.86 -4.45 6.60
N GLY A 55 -3.34 -4.26 5.38
CA GLY A 55 -1.93 -4.48 5.07
C GLY A 55 -0.98 -3.62 5.91
N THR A 56 -1.29 -2.34 6.04
CA THR A 56 -0.48 -1.39 6.83
C THR A 56 -0.40 -1.80 8.30
N PHE A 57 -1.55 -2.06 8.92
CA PHE A 57 -1.59 -2.45 10.33
C PHE A 57 -1.08 -3.88 10.58
N ARG A 58 -1.15 -4.77 9.58
CA ARG A 58 -0.51 -6.08 9.67
C ARG A 58 1.01 -5.94 9.81
N ILE A 59 1.65 -5.15 8.95
CA ILE A 59 3.10 -4.90 9.04
C ILE A 59 3.46 -4.32 10.42
N GLN A 60 2.67 -3.36 10.90
CA GLN A 60 2.87 -2.77 12.22
C GLN A 60 2.74 -3.79 13.36
N ARG A 61 1.69 -4.62 13.32
CA ARG A 61 1.45 -5.67 14.31
C ARG A 61 2.60 -6.66 14.32
N ASP A 62 2.97 -7.18 13.15
CA ASP A 62 4.03 -8.20 13.01
C ASP A 62 5.37 -7.68 13.56
N TRP A 63 5.69 -6.38 13.37
CA TRP A 63 6.84 -5.73 14.00
C TRP A 63 6.72 -5.65 15.53
N ILE A 64 5.59 -5.17 16.05
CA ILE A 64 5.37 -4.99 17.49
C ILE A 64 5.41 -6.33 18.22
N GLU A 65 4.80 -7.37 17.66
CA GLU A 65 4.75 -8.71 18.24
C GLU A 65 6.12 -9.38 18.21
N SER A 66 6.86 -9.31 17.10
CA SER A 66 8.21 -9.87 16.99
C SER A 66 9.21 -9.23 17.97
N HIS A 67 9.00 -7.96 18.32
CA HIS A 67 9.85 -7.22 19.25
C HIS A 67 9.26 -7.13 20.67
N ARG A 68 8.14 -7.83 20.95
CA ARG A 68 7.47 -7.86 22.27
C ARG A 68 7.14 -6.48 22.83
N LEU A 69 6.73 -5.55 21.97
CA LEU A 69 6.47 -4.14 22.33
C LEU A 69 5.04 -3.90 22.87
N GLY A 70 4.20 -4.95 22.96
CA GLY A 70 2.85 -4.88 23.51
C GLY A 70 1.80 -4.34 22.53
N TRP A 71 1.22 -5.23 21.72
CA TRP A 71 0.17 -4.86 20.76
C TRP A 71 -1.17 -4.59 21.43
N ASP A 72 -1.67 -3.34 21.32
CA ASP A 72 -3.03 -2.98 21.74
C ASP A 72 -4.03 -3.12 20.57
N GLN A 73 -4.72 -4.27 20.56
CA GLN A 73 -5.72 -4.60 19.53
C GLN A 73 -6.87 -3.58 19.47
N ARG A 74 -7.28 -3.01 20.60
CA ARG A 74 -8.42 -2.07 20.66
C ARG A 74 -8.02 -0.73 20.05
N LYS A 75 -6.84 -0.22 20.42
CA LYS A 75 -6.28 1.01 19.84
C LYS A 75 -6.06 0.85 18.35
N ALA A 76 -5.42 -0.25 17.92
CA ALA A 76 -5.16 -0.52 16.52
C ALA A 76 -6.45 -0.59 15.69
N ARG A 77 -7.50 -1.26 16.18
CA ARG A 77 -8.79 -1.30 15.50
C ARG A 77 -9.41 0.08 15.32
N LYS A 78 -9.40 0.92 16.36
CA LYS A 78 -9.90 2.30 16.28
C LYS A 78 -9.10 3.12 15.25
N SER A 79 -7.77 3.02 15.27
CA SER A 79 -6.90 3.71 14.32
C SER A 79 -7.09 3.21 12.88
N ALA A 80 -7.31 1.92 12.67
CA ALA A 80 -7.58 1.35 11.36
C ALA A 80 -8.90 1.84 10.77
N GLN A 81 -9.96 1.89 11.57
CA GLN A 81 -11.27 2.42 11.15
C GLN A 81 -11.19 3.91 10.80
N GLU A 82 -10.48 4.71 11.60
CA GLU A 82 -10.26 6.13 11.33
C GLU A 82 -9.44 6.35 10.04
N MET A 83 -8.37 5.58 9.86
CA MET A 83 -7.56 5.60 8.65
C MET A 83 -8.39 5.22 7.42
N TYR A 84 -9.21 4.17 7.54
CA TYR A 84 -10.12 3.73 6.48
C TYR A 84 -11.11 4.84 6.10
N GLU A 85 -11.79 5.46 7.07
CA GLU A 85 -12.75 6.55 6.82
C GLU A 85 -12.09 7.72 6.08
N ARG A 86 -10.90 8.14 6.53
CA ARG A 86 -10.16 9.24 5.91
C ARG A 86 -9.70 8.91 4.50
N MET A 87 -9.22 7.69 4.26
CA MET A 87 -8.81 7.25 2.93
C MET A 87 -10.01 7.12 1.99
N PHE A 88 -11.10 6.50 2.46
CA PHE A 88 -12.33 6.33 1.68
C PHE A 88 -12.84 7.67 1.18
N ASN A 89 -12.84 8.69 2.05
CA ASN A 89 -13.24 10.06 1.74
C ASN A 89 -12.10 10.93 1.14
N MET A 90 -10.99 10.32 0.71
CA MET A 90 -9.86 10.98 0.03
C MET A 90 -9.25 12.16 0.80
N LYS A 91 -9.29 12.12 2.13
CA LYS A 91 -8.64 13.13 2.98
C LYS A 91 -7.12 12.99 3.00
N PHE A 92 -6.64 11.77 2.81
CA PHE A 92 -5.25 11.48 2.48
C PHE A 92 -5.23 10.14 1.73
N LEU A 93 -4.18 9.92 0.94
CA LEU A 93 -3.94 8.65 0.26
C LEU A 93 -2.44 8.33 0.36
N PRO A 94 -2.07 7.05 0.42
CA PRO A 94 -0.68 6.67 0.21
C PRO A 94 -0.27 6.97 -1.24
N PRO A 95 1.04 6.91 -1.56
CA PRO A 95 1.47 6.97 -2.95
C PRO A 95 0.78 5.90 -3.81
N GLY A 96 0.75 6.08 -5.13
CA GLY A 96 0.14 5.13 -6.06
C GLY A 96 0.65 3.69 -5.89
N ARG A 97 1.94 3.49 -5.58
CA ARG A 97 2.49 2.18 -5.21
C ARG A 97 1.87 1.59 -3.95
N GLY A 98 1.64 2.42 -2.94
CA GLY A 98 0.92 2.01 -1.73
C GLY A 98 -0.50 1.56 -2.05
N LEU A 99 -1.24 2.30 -2.90
CA LEU A 99 -2.58 1.89 -3.34
C LEU A 99 -2.54 0.53 -4.09
N TRP A 100 -1.56 0.33 -4.97
CA TRP A 100 -1.47 -0.87 -5.81
C TRP A 100 -0.92 -2.11 -5.09
N ALA A 101 0.09 -1.95 -4.24
CA ALA A 101 0.88 -3.06 -3.71
C ALA A 101 0.64 -3.35 -2.23
N MET A 102 0.22 -2.38 -1.41
CA MET A 102 0.02 -2.61 0.03
C MET A 102 -1.05 -3.67 0.27
N GLY A 103 -0.80 -4.56 1.23
CA GLY A 103 -1.71 -5.65 1.59
C GLY A 103 -1.77 -6.80 0.57
N THR A 104 -1.01 -6.75 -0.52
CA THR A 104 -0.93 -7.83 -1.51
C THR A 104 0.12 -8.88 -1.13
N ASP A 105 0.11 -10.03 -1.82
CA ASP A 105 1.11 -11.09 -1.67
C ASP A 105 2.54 -10.67 -2.04
N ILE A 106 2.70 -9.62 -2.88
CA ILE A 106 4.02 -9.03 -3.16
C ILE A 106 4.69 -8.58 -1.85
N ILE A 107 3.89 -8.04 -0.93
CA ILE A 107 4.35 -7.57 0.37
C ILE A 107 4.30 -8.71 1.38
N ASN A 108 3.13 -9.33 1.54
CA ASN A 108 2.86 -10.27 2.64
C ASN A 108 3.57 -11.62 2.50
N LYS A 109 3.86 -12.07 1.27
CA LYS A 109 4.50 -13.38 1.02
C LYS A 109 5.91 -13.23 0.47
N LYS A 110 6.12 -12.33 -0.50
CA LYS A 110 7.43 -12.14 -1.13
C LYS A 110 8.36 -11.19 -0.37
N GLY A 111 7.84 -10.39 0.57
CA GLY A 111 8.65 -9.46 1.37
C GLY A 111 9.31 -8.35 0.56
N LEU A 112 8.81 -8.04 -0.65
CA LEU A 112 9.40 -7.04 -1.56
C LEU A 112 9.03 -5.62 -1.13
N ALA A 113 9.51 -5.17 0.03
CA ALA A 113 9.21 -3.85 0.58
C ALA A 113 9.59 -2.69 -0.36
N ALA A 114 10.58 -2.88 -1.24
CA ALA A 114 10.94 -1.92 -2.28
C ALA A 114 9.74 -1.54 -3.17
N SER A 115 8.76 -2.43 -3.41
CA SER A 115 7.58 -2.10 -4.21
C SER A 115 6.64 -1.09 -3.56
N LEU A 116 6.81 -0.78 -2.27
CA LEU A 116 6.08 0.30 -1.57
C LEU A 116 6.82 1.66 -1.62
N ASN A 117 8.09 1.66 -2.03
CA ASN A 117 8.91 2.85 -2.13
C ASN A 117 8.90 3.34 -3.58
N ASN A 118 8.51 4.59 -3.79
CA ASN A 118 8.47 5.16 -5.14
C ASN A 118 9.85 5.57 -5.65
N CYS A 119 10.69 6.06 -4.74
CA CYS A 119 11.94 6.71 -5.07
C CYS A 119 13.06 6.21 -4.17
N GLY A 120 14.29 6.29 -4.66
CA GLY A 120 15.49 6.02 -3.91
C GLY A 120 16.67 6.82 -4.45
N PHE A 121 17.82 6.66 -3.80
CA PHE A 121 19.05 7.33 -4.19
C PHE A 121 20.25 6.39 -4.03
N ILE A 122 21.21 6.47 -4.93
CA ILE A 122 22.49 5.75 -4.83
C ILE A 122 23.65 6.66 -5.22
N SER A 123 24.67 6.77 -4.38
CA SER A 123 25.83 7.62 -4.68
C SER A 123 26.88 6.88 -5.51
N THR A 124 27.48 7.58 -6.48
CA THR A 124 28.61 7.11 -7.29
C THR A 124 29.99 7.51 -6.71
N ARG A 125 30.04 8.19 -5.56
CA ARG A 125 31.31 8.67 -4.97
C ARG A 125 32.33 7.55 -4.70
N GLY A 126 31.86 6.36 -4.35
CA GLY A 126 32.69 5.19 -4.04
C GLY A 126 32.88 4.21 -5.20
N ILE A 127 32.61 4.62 -6.44
CA ILE A 127 32.56 3.72 -7.59
C ILE A 127 33.89 2.99 -7.85
N THR A 128 35.02 3.59 -7.47
CA THR A 128 36.35 2.97 -7.56
C THR A 128 36.50 1.72 -6.68
N ASN A 129 35.73 1.61 -5.59
CA ASN A 129 35.77 0.47 -4.66
C ASN A 129 34.75 -0.63 -5.00
N GLY A 130 33.99 -0.48 -6.09
CA GLY A 130 32.92 -1.40 -6.47
C GLY A 130 32.15 -0.89 -7.68
N LEU A 131 32.80 -0.93 -8.85
CA LEU A 131 32.36 -0.30 -10.09
C LEU A 131 30.90 -0.63 -10.44
N SER A 132 30.50 -1.89 -10.29
CA SER A 132 29.17 -2.36 -10.68
C SER A 132 28.07 -2.01 -9.67
N LYS A 133 28.39 -1.80 -8.38
CA LYS A 133 27.40 -1.68 -7.30
C LYS A 133 26.32 -0.60 -7.53
N PRO A 134 26.64 0.65 -7.89
CA PRO A 134 25.60 1.65 -8.11
C PRO A 134 24.71 1.30 -9.31
N PHE A 135 25.25 0.67 -10.35
CA PHE A 135 24.50 0.26 -11.54
C PHE A 135 23.62 -0.95 -11.28
N THR A 136 24.11 -1.96 -10.55
CA THR A 136 23.29 -3.13 -10.18
C THR A 136 22.17 -2.72 -9.24
N PHE A 137 22.43 -1.81 -8.29
CA PHE A 137 21.39 -1.27 -7.44
C PHE A 137 20.34 -0.47 -8.23
N LEU A 138 20.78 0.42 -9.12
CA LEU A 138 19.90 1.17 -10.02
C LEU A 138 19.02 0.21 -10.84
N MET A 139 19.62 -0.84 -11.42
CA MET A 139 18.91 -1.85 -12.20
C MET A 139 17.88 -2.59 -11.35
N ASP A 140 18.28 -3.16 -10.21
CA ASP A 140 17.39 -3.93 -9.32
C ASP A 140 16.19 -3.10 -8.87
N MET A 141 16.45 -1.87 -8.43
CA MET A 141 15.40 -0.96 -7.97
C MET A 141 14.48 -0.53 -9.12
N SER A 142 15.02 -0.25 -10.30
CA SER A 142 14.22 0.10 -11.49
C SER A 142 13.35 -1.07 -11.96
N MET A 143 13.82 -2.31 -11.83
CA MET A 143 13.03 -3.52 -12.12
C MET A 143 11.90 -3.76 -11.11
N LEU A 144 12.04 -3.23 -9.90
CA LEU A 144 10.95 -3.14 -8.91
C LEU A 144 10.09 -1.87 -9.08
N GLY A 145 10.45 -1.04 -10.06
CA GLY A 145 9.80 0.19 -10.49
C GLY A 145 10.08 1.42 -9.60
N VAL A 146 11.08 1.34 -8.75
CA VAL A 146 11.53 2.47 -7.94
C VAL A 146 12.35 3.42 -8.84
N GLY A 147 12.04 4.71 -8.84
CA GLY A 147 12.84 5.73 -9.51
C GLY A 147 14.08 6.07 -8.69
N ILE A 148 15.28 5.92 -9.24
CA ILE A 148 16.53 6.15 -8.52
C ILE A 148 17.23 7.40 -9.06
N GLY A 149 17.47 8.36 -8.16
CA GLY A 149 18.42 9.45 -8.39
C GLY A 149 19.86 9.00 -8.08
N PHE A 150 20.84 9.60 -8.75
CA PHE A 150 22.26 9.27 -8.60
C PHE A 150 23.15 10.50 -8.71
#